data_AF-A0A8T3AX39-F1
#
_entry.id   AF-A0A8T3AX39-F1
#
_cell.length_a   1.000
_cell.length_b   1.000
_cell.length_c   1.000
_cell.angle_alpha   90.00
_cell.angle_beta   90.00
_cell.angle_gamma   90.00
#
_symmetry.space_group_name_H-M   'P 1'
#
loop_
_entity.id
_entity.type
_entity.pdbx_description
1 polymer ?
#
loop_
_entity_poly.entity_id
_entity_poly.type
_entity_poly.pdbx_seq_one_letter_code
_entity_poly.pdbx_strand_id
1 'polypeptide(L)'
;MTPSPTKQNKIPNIQPYSDPHLFCKLAGSLQYLFITRPDIAFAVNSICQQMHHPRNCDFQALKRLLRYISGTLDFGLPLTIGDLCLRTYTDADWAADTTDRKSISGFCTFLGHNLISWSVKKQTTVA
;
A
#
# COMPACT_ATOMS: atom_id res chain seq x y z
N MET A 1 4.88 2.46 17.73
CA MET A 1 5.70 1.24 17.60
C MET A 1 4.87 0.19 16.88
N THR A 2 4.88 0.20 15.55
CA THR A 2 4.18 -0.79 14.72
C THR A 2 5.16 -1.93 14.41
N PRO A 3 4.78 -3.20 14.61
CA PRO A 3 5.67 -4.31 14.29
C PRO A 3 5.80 -4.41 12.77
N SER A 4 7.04 -4.26 12.28
CA SER A 4 7.41 -4.50 10.90
C SER A 4 6.98 -5.91 10.47
N PRO A 5 6.39 -6.10 9.27
CA PRO A 5 6.05 -7.42 8.79
C PRO A 5 7.34 -8.14 8.40
N THR A 6 7.81 -9.04 9.27
CA THR A 6 8.87 -9.99 8.98
C THR A 6 8.45 -10.81 7.75
N LYS A 7 9.18 -10.66 6.63
CA LYS A 7 8.98 -11.47 5.41
C LYS A 7 9.13 -12.95 5.77
N GLN A 8 8.01 -13.66 5.92
CA GLN A 8 8.00 -15.11 5.97
C GLN A 8 8.58 -15.63 4.65
N ASN A 9 9.68 -16.38 4.73
CA ASN A 9 10.21 -17.22 3.65
C ASN A 9 9.13 -18.22 3.21
N LYS A 10 8.20 -17.79 2.36
CA LYS A 10 7.28 -18.68 1.66
C LYS A 10 7.97 -19.11 0.38
N ILE A 11 8.21 -20.41 0.27
CA ILE A 11 8.44 -21.12 -0.99
C ILE A 11 7.47 -20.50 -2.02
N PRO A 12 7.94 -19.97 -3.15
CA PRO A 12 7.04 -19.38 -4.13
C PRO A 12 6.12 -20.50 -4.59
N ASN A 13 4.85 -20.44 -4.18
CA ASN A 13 3.84 -21.28 -4.79
C ASN A 13 3.65 -20.71 -6.19
N ILE A 14 4.35 -21.29 -7.16
CA ILE A 14 4.42 -20.89 -8.57
C ILE A 14 3.06 -21.12 -9.25
N GLN A 15 2.13 -21.80 -8.59
CA GLN A 15 0.85 -22.11 -9.19
C GLN A 15 0.07 -20.82 -9.52
N PRO A 16 -0.32 -20.66 -10.80
CA PRO A 16 -1.11 -19.52 -11.23
C PRO A 16 -2.46 -19.55 -10.52
N TYR A 17 -3.00 -18.37 -10.25
CA TYR A 17 -4.34 -18.25 -9.71
C TYR A 17 -5.37 -18.65 -10.76
N SER A 18 -6.36 -19.45 -10.36
CA SER A 18 -7.33 -20.05 -11.29
C SER A 18 -8.25 -19.04 -11.99
N ASP A 19 -8.46 -17.85 -11.40
CA ASP A 19 -9.35 -16.82 -11.94
C ASP A 19 -8.67 -15.44 -11.96
N PRO A 20 -7.83 -15.16 -12.96
CA PRO A 20 -7.13 -13.87 -13.05
C PRO A 20 -8.09 -12.68 -13.17
N HIS A 21 -9.30 -12.87 -13.71
CA HIS A 21 -10.27 -11.80 -13.87
C HIS A 21 -10.80 -11.32 -12.51
N LEU A 22 -11.13 -12.25 -11.60
CA LEU A 22 -11.52 -11.91 -10.23
C LEU A 22 -10.41 -11.16 -9.49
N PHE A 23 -9.15 -11.59 -9.65
CA PHE A 23 -8.00 -10.91 -9.07
C PHE A 23 -7.92 -9.45 -9.55
N CYS A 24 -7.97 -9.23 -10.86
CA CYS A 24 -7.88 -7.89 -11.44
C CYS A 24 -9.05 -6.99 -11.03
N LYS A 25 -10.26 -7.53 -10.95
CA LYS A 25 -11.44 -6.79 -10.47
C LYS A 25 -11.25 -6.31 -9.04
N LEU A 26 -10.77 -7.18 -8.14
CA LEU A 26 -10.51 -6.82 -6.74
C LEU A 26 -9.36 -5.82 -6.61
N ALA A 27 -8.27 -6.01 -7.37
CA ALA A 27 -7.15 -5.07 -7.40
C ALA A 27 -7.59 -3.68 -7.87
N GLY A 28 -8.44 -3.60 -8.90
CA GLY A 28 -9.02 -2.33 -9.36
C GLY A 28 -9.89 -1.65 -8.31
N SER A 29 -10.73 -2.41 -7.57
CA SER A 29 -11.51 -1.86 -6.46
C SER A 29 -10.62 -1.33 -5.32
N LEU A 30 -9.53 -2.04 -5.02
CA LEU A 30 -8.54 -1.61 -4.02
C LEU A 30 -7.79 -0.34 -4.45
N GLN A 31 -7.53 -0.18 -5.75
CA GLN A 31 -6.91 1.02 -6.31
C GLN A 31 -7.79 2.27 -6.09
N TYR A 32 -9.11 2.11 -6.07
CA TYR A 32 -9.99 3.22 -5.71
C TYR A 32 -9.92 3.52 -4.20
N LEU A 33 -9.83 2.48 -3.38
CA LEU A 33 -9.84 2.60 -1.92
C LEU A 33 -8.59 3.31 -1.36
N PHE A 34 -7.40 3.14 -1.97
CA PHE A 34 -6.19 3.79 -1.45
C PHE A 34 -6.22 5.33 -1.54
N ILE A 35 -7.06 5.89 -2.42
CA ILE A 35 -7.25 7.35 -2.56
C ILE A 35 -7.82 7.96 -1.27
N THR A 36 -8.55 7.20 -0.47
CA THR A 36 -9.09 7.66 0.82
C THR A 36 -8.34 7.07 2.02
N ARG A 37 -7.46 6.09 1.78
CA ARG A 37 -6.77 5.28 2.80
C ARG A 37 -5.26 5.20 2.50
N PRO A 38 -4.46 6.18 2.95
CA PRO A 38 -3.00 6.17 2.75
C PRO A 38 -2.31 4.95 3.36
N ASP A 39 -2.86 4.41 4.44
CA ASP A 39 -2.30 3.30 5.22
C ASP A 39 -2.17 1.99 4.42
N ILE A 40 -3.02 1.79 3.41
CA ILE A 40 -2.99 0.60 2.54
C ILE A 40 -2.27 0.83 1.20
N ALA A 41 -1.85 2.06 0.89
CA ALA A 41 -1.36 2.42 -0.45
C ALA A 41 -0.19 1.55 -0.92
N PHE A 42 0.75 1.25 -0.02
CA PHE A 42 1.88 0.37 -0.32
C PHE A 42 1.44 -1.06 -0.66
N ALA A 43 0.55 -1.64 0.16
CA ALA A 43 0.06 -3.01 -0.04
C ALA A 43 -0.73 -3.14 -1.35
N VAL A 44 -1.59 -2.17 -1.67
CA VAL A 44 -2.34 -2.11 -2.92
C VAL A 44 -1.39 -2.04 -4.11
N ASN A 45 -0.39 -1.15 -4.08
CA ASN A 45 0.60 -1.03 -5.16
C ASN A 45 1.34 -2.35 -5.40
N SER A 46 1.79 -3.03 -4.33
CA SER A 46 2.45 -4.33 -4.44
C SER A 46 1.56 -5.41 -5.09
N ILE A 47 0.26 -5.41 -4.81
CA ILE A 47 -0.71 -6.33 -5.42
C ILE A 47 -0.94 -5.99 -6.90
N CYS A 48 -1.07 -4.70 -7.23
CA CYS A 48 -1.29 -4.25 -8.60
C CYS A 48 -0.12 -4.60 -9.53
N GLN A 49 1.11 -4.65 -9.02
CA GLN A 49 2.29 -5.11 -9.78
C GLN A 49 2.18 -6.58 -10.23
N GLN A 50 1.38 -7.40 -9.55
CA GLN A 50 1.21 -8.83 -9.84
C GLN A 50 0.01 -9.12 -10.75
N MET A 51 -0.72 -8.10 -11.21
CA MET A 51 -1.92 -8.26 -12.06
C MET A 51 -1.65 -8.93 -13.41
N HIS A 52 -0.45 -8.81 -13.96
CA HIS A 52 -0.10 -9.46 -15.23
C HIS A 52 -0.06 -11.00 -15.11
N HIS A 53 0.38 -11.52 -13.97
CA HIS A 53 0.52 -12.95 -13.71
C HIS A 53 0.25 -13.28 -12.23
N PRO A 54 -1.03 -13.29 -11.80
CA PRO A 54 -1.39 -13.49 -10.41
C PRO A 54 -1.13 -14.93 -9.98
N ARG A 55 -0.45 -15.12 -8.84
CA ARG A 55 -0.21 -16.43 -8.22
C ARG A 55 -1.14 -16.65 -7.03
N ASN A 56 -1.25 -17.90 -6.59
CA ASN A 56 -2.01 -18.24 -5.38
C ASN A 56 -1.50 -17.51 -4.12
N CYS A 57 -0.19 -17.23 -4.05
CA CYS A 57 0.42 -16.43 -2.97
C CYS A 57 -0.13 -15.00 -2.95
N ASP A 58 -0.25 -14.41 -4.13
CA ASP A 58 -0.65 -13.03 -4.37
C ASP A 58 -2.12 -12.86 -3.98
N PHE A 59 -2.97 -13.82 -4.35
CA PHE A 59 -4.37 -13.85 -3.92
C PHE A 59 -4.51 -14.04 -2.39
N GLN A 60 -3.61 -14.77 -1.73
CA GLN A 60 -3.61 -14.83 -0.26
C GLN A 60 -3.26 -13.47 0.37
N ALA A 61 -2.30 -12.73 -0.20
CA ALA A 61 -1.97 -11.39 0.24
C ALA A 61 -3.14 -10.42 0.04
N LEU A 62 -3.80 -10.49 -1.12
CA LEU A 62 -5.01 -9.72 -1.41
C LEU A 62 -6.13 -10.00 -0.41
N LYS A 63 -6.38 -11.29 -0.07
CA LYS A 63 -7.37 -11.64 0.97
C LYS A 63 -7.01 -11.10 2.36
N ARG A 64 -5.72 -11.08 2.73
CA ARG A 64 -5.27 -10.50 4.00
C ARG A 64 -5.53 -8.99 4.03
N LEU A 65 -5.27 -8.30 2.92
CA LEU A 65 -5.56 -6.88 2.79
C LEU A 65 -7.06 -6.58 2.90
N LEU A 66 -7.92 -7.37 2.22
CA LEU A 66 -9.37 -7.24 2.35
C LEU A 66 -9.85 -7.47 3.78
N ARG A 67 -9.27 -8.43 4.50
CA ARG A 67 -9.59 -8.68 5.91
C ARG A 67 -9.19 -7.51 6.80
N TYR A 68 -8.03 -6.91 6.56
CA TYR A 68 -7.60 -5.71 7.26
C TYR A 68 -8.60 -4.56 7.04
N ILE A 69 -8.95 -4.28 5.77
CA ILE A 69 -9.94 -3.24 5.41
C ILE A 69 -11.27 -3.49 6.12
N SER A 70 -11.76 -4.73 6.13
CA SER A 70 -13.00 -5.09 6.82
C SER A 70 -12.94 -4.89 8.33
N GLY A 71 -11.77 -5.05 8.95
CA GLY A 71 -11.57 -4.82 10.38
C GLY A 71 -11.33 -3.35 10.74
N THR A 72 -11.00 -2.51 9.74
CA THR A 72 -10.72 -1.09 9.95
C THR A 72 -11.75 -0.17 9.31
N LEU A 73 -12.97 -0.65 9.03
CA LEU A 73 -14.01 0.15 8.37
C LEU A 73 -14.31 1.45 9.12
N ASP A 74 -14.28 1.41 10.45
CA ASP A 74 -14.58 2.57 11.32
C ASP A 74 -13.42 3.58 11.42
N PHE A 75 -12.23 3.24 10.92
CA PHE A 75 -11.07 4.14 10.95
C PHE A 75 -11.13 5.11 9.77
N GLY A 76 -11.38 6.40 10.01
CA GLY A 76 -11.34 7.43 8.97
C GLY A 76 -10.17 8.38 9.15
N LEU A 77 -9.98 9.29 8.18
CA LEU A 77 -9.18 10.49 8.37
C LEU A 77 -10.06 11.54 9.05
N PRO A 78 -9.86 11.84 10.36
CA PRO A 78 -10.68 12.82 11.03
C PRO A 78 -10.38 14.22 10.47
N LEU A 79 -11.43 14.95 10.10
CA LEU A 79 -11.34 16.36 9.77
C LEU A 79 -11.76 17.18 11.00
N THR A 80 -10.83 17.96 11.52
CA THR A 80 -10.98 18.81 12.69
C THR A 80 -10.79 20.27 12.28
N ILE A 81 -11.61 21.16 12.84
CA ILE A 81 -11.42 22.59 12.65
C ILE A 81 -10.16 22.99 13.43
N GLY A 82 -9.23 23.69 12.78
CA GLY A 82 -7.92 23.97 13.35
C GLY A 82 -7.17 25.08 12.62
N ASP A 83 -5.89 25.22 12.94
CA ASP A 83 -4.99 26.17 12.33
C ASP A 83 -4.72 25.83 10.85
N LEU A 84 -4.52 26.86 10.02
CA LEU A 84 -4.13 26.68 8.61
C LEU A 84 -2.60 26.54 8.46
N CYS A 85 -1.95 25.88 9.42
CA CYS A 85 -0.51 25.63 9.36
C CYS A 85 -0.22 24.45 8.44
N LEU A 86 0.45 24.69 7.31
CA LEU A 86 0.86 23.64 6.39
C LEU A 86 2.11 22.93 6.90
N ARG A 87 2.04 21.61 7.14
CA ARG A 87 3.17 20.77 7.56
C ARG A 87 3.33 19.61 6.61
N THR A 88 4.54 19.41 6.08
CA THR A 88 4.83 18.28 5.19
C THR A 88 5.90 17.40 5.82
N TYR A 89 5.63 16.10 5.86
CA TYR A 89 6.60 15.07 6.24
C TYR A 89 6.94 14.27 5.00
N THR A 90 8.21 13.92 4.88
CA THR A 90 8.72 13.07 3.80
C THR A 90 9.55 11.96 4.42
N ASP A 91 9.33 10.73 3.96
CA ASP A 91 10.11 9.57 4.36
C ASP A 91 10.66 8.87 3.12
N ALA A 92 11.86 8.33 3.22
CA ALA A 92 12.48 7.58 2.14
C ALA A 92 13.09 6.32 2.73
N ASP A 93 12.56 5.18 2.33
CA ASP A 93 13.08 3.88 2.74
C ASP A 93 14.30 3.51 1.89
N TRP A 94 15.41 3.15 2.54
CA TRP A 94 16.68 2.88 1.88
C TRP A 94 16.73 1.42 1.40
N ALA A 95 16.53 1.21 0.09
CA ALA A 95 16.73 -0.08 -0.59
C ALA A 95 16.01 -1.30 0.01
N ALA A 96 14.87 -1.14 0.69
CA ALA A 96 14.12 -2.25 1.31
C ALA A 96 13.54 -3.27 0.31
N ASP A 97 13.49 -2.93 -0.98
CA ASP A 97 13.20 -3.88 -2.05
C ASP A 97 14.45 -4.67 -2.41
N THR A 98 14.62 -5.86 -1.82
CA THR A 98 15.72 -6.80 -2.09
C THR A 98 15.80 -7.26 -3.54
N THR A 99 14.75 -7.04 -4.34
CA THR A 99 14.65 -7.49 -5.73
C THR A 99 15.20 -6.46 -6.71
N ASP A 100 14.91 -5.17 -6.51
CA ASP A 100 15.34 -4.07 -7.40
C ASP A 100 16.29 -3.04 -6.76
N ARG A 101 16.51 -3.10 -5.43
CA ARG A 101 17.22 -2.08 -4.60
C ARG A 101 16.71 -0.64 -4.75
N LYS A 102 15.49 -0.47 -5.27
CA LYS A 102 14.87 0.84 -5.45
C LYS A 102 14.25 1.31 -4.13
N SER A 103 14.57 2.54 -3.74
CA SER A 103 13.97 3.20 -2.58
C SER A 103 12.50 3.51 -2.81
N ILE A 104 11.72 3.56 -1.73
CA ILE A 104 10.33 4.02 -1.75
C ILE A 104 10.30 5.35 -1.03
N SER A 105 9.90 6.40 -1.74
CA SER A 105 9.72 7.73 -1.15
C SER A 105 8.23 7.98 -0.92
N GLY A 106 7.90 8.34 0.32
CA GLY A 106 6.56 8.75 0.72
C GLY A 106 6.54 10.20 1.18
N PHE A 107 5.41 10.87 1.01
CA PHE A 107 5.15 12.13 1.69
C PHE A 107 3.72 12.18 2.20
N CYS A 108 3.51 12.99 3.24
CA CYS A 108 2.20 13.34 3.76
C CYS A 108 2.19 14.83 4.16
N THR A 109 1.20 15.55 3.67
CA THR A 109 0.99 16.99 3.89
C THR A 109 -0.27 17.18 4.72
N PHE A 110 -0.11 17.89 5.83
CA PHE A 110 -1.15 18.23 6.78
C PHE A 110 -1.46 19.73 6.74
N LEU A 111 -2.73 20.07 6.92
CA LEU A 111 -3.20 21.42 7.25
C LEU A 111 -3.72 21.40 8.69
N GLY A 112 -2.93 21.96 9.60
CA GLY A 112 -3.11 21.81 11.03
C GLY A 112 -2.96 20.34 11.43
N HIS A 113 -4.04 19.74 11.93
CA HIS A 113 -4.11 18.31 12.27
C HIS A 113 -4.68 17.43 11.15
N ASN A 114 -5.08 18.02 10.02
CA ASN A 114 -5.80 17.32 8.96
C ASN A 114 -4.86 16.88 7.85
N LEU A 115 -4.83 15.60 7.52
CA LEU A 115 -4.10 15.13 6.34
C LEU A 115 -4.85 15.52 5.07
N ILE A 116 -4.22 16.33 4.21
CA ILE A 116 -4.84 16.86 2.98
C ILE A 116 -4.26 16.26 1.70
N SER A 117 -3.02 15.75 1.74
CA SER A 117 -2.38 15.14 0.58
C SER A 117 -1.31 14.15 1.00
N TRP A 118 -1.14 13.08 0.23
CA TRP A 118 -0.10 12.09 0.44
C TRP A 118 0.25 11.39 -0.87
N SER A 119 1.43 10.80 -0.92
CA SER A 119 1.81 9.90 -2.00
C SER A 119 2.89 8.94 -1.53
N VAL A 120 2.94 7.77 -2.17
CA VAL A 120 4.02 6.79 -2.00
C VAL A 120 4.47 6.39 -3.40
N LYS A 121 5.74 6.63 -3.71
CA LYS A 121 6.32 6.43 -5.04
C LYS A 121 7.59 5.60 -4.94
N LYS A 122 7.66 4.52 -5.73
CA LYS A 122 8.90 3.78 -5.95
C LYS A 122 9.82 4.66 -6.81
N GLN A 123 11.04 4.89 -6.35
CA GLN A 123 12.05 5.65 -7.09
C GLN A 123 12.43 4.91 -8.38
N THR A 124 12.46 5.62 -9.51
CA THR A 124 12.84 5.03 -10.81
C THR A 124 14.36 4.81 -10.90
N THR A 125 15.13 5.66 -10.23
CA THR A 125 16.59 5.74 -10.33
C THR A 125 17.23 5.17 -9.08
N VAL A 126 18.31 4.41 -9.26
CA VAL A 126 19.18 3.93 -8.18
C VAL A 126 20.38 4.89 -8.12
N ALA A 127 20.78 5.31 -6.91
CA ALA A 127 21.93 6.20 -6.71
C ALA A 127 23.26 5.48 -6.96
#